data_AF-A0A524HDA2-F1
#
_entry.id   AF-A0A524HDA2-F1
#
_cell.length_a   1.000
_cell.length_b   1.000
_cell.length_c   1.000
_cell.angle_alpha   90.00
_cell.angle_beta   90.00
_cell.angle_gamma   90.00
#
_symmetry.space_group_name_H-M   'P 1'
#
loop_
_entity.id
_entity.type
_entity.pdbx_description
1 polymer ?
#
loop_
_entity_poly.entity_id
_entity_poly.type
_entity_poly.pdbx_seq_one_letter_code
_entity_poly.pdbx_strand_id
1 'polypeptide(L)'
;MIATLAFRHLVVRRRRSLFLLLGYGLGVGVMIVLLSVGEAMLEQSRDLALVGGGEVTVLPEGIDVEAMRTGGVSGMFFGIDRARFLTRQLLGGRRQAGVVAAVSPAIEHKLVYLSFNGRTVVARAGAEIPSRARQVGAPLDLLAGSWEDQAADSAWLAPAAGQLYDEMDRFHLPPTRDSSWAEWHYFK
;
A
#
# COMPACT_ATOMS: atom_id res chain seq x y z
N MET A 1 4.43 46.25 40.72
CA MET A 1 3.27 47.09 41.12
C MET A 1 2.07 46.95 40.19
N ILE A 2 2.24 46.92 38.86
CA ILE A 2 1.12 46.82 37.89
C ILE A 2 0.35 45.48 37.98
N ALA A 3 1.05 44.34 38.06
CA ALA A 3 0.42 43.02 38.19
C ALA A 3 -0.42 42.89 39.47
N THR A 4 0.05 43.47 40.57
CA THR A 4 -0.63 43.46 41.87
C THR A 4 -1.92 44.28 41.85
N LEU A 5 -1.93 45.42 41.14
CA LEU A 5 -3.13 46.24 40.93
C LEU A 5 -4.14 45.54 40.00
N ALA A 6 -3.67 44.91 38.92
CA ALA A 6 -4.52 44.17 37.99
C ALA A 6 -5.24 42.99 38.66
N PHE A 7 -4.52 42.22 39.48
CA PHE A 7 -5.10 41.09 40.23
C PHE A 7 -6.15 41.54 41.24
N ARG A 8 -5.90 42.68 41.92
CA ARG A 8 -6.85 43.26 42.87
C ARG A 8 -8.13 43.73 42.17
N HIS A 9 -8.01 44.30 40.98
CA HIS A 9 -9.17 44.74 40.17
C HIS A 9 -10.03 43.56 39.69
N LEU A 10 -9.40 42.40 39.46
CA LEU A 10 -10.05 41.13 39.11
C LEU A 10 -10.88 40.56 40.27
N VAL A 11 -10.39 40.73 41.51
CA VAL A 11 -11.07 40.29 42.73
C VAL A 11 -12.23 41.21 43.12
N VAL A 12 -12.11 42.53 42.88
CA VAL A 12 -13.14 43.53 43.24
C VAL A 12 -14.42 43.40 42.38
N ARG A 13 -14.31 43.06 41.09
CA ARG A 13 -15.47 42.86 40.19
C ARG A 13 -15.69 41.38 39.84
N ARG A 14 -15.68 40.53 40.85
CA ARG A 14 -15.71 39.06 40.78
C ARG A 14 -16.68 38.48 39.75
N ARG A 15 -17.92 38.98 39.66
CA ARG A 15 -18.93 38.50 38.68
C ARG A 15 -18.57 38.83 37.22
N ARG A 16 -18.11 40.06 36.93
CA ARG A 16 -17.75 40.47 35.57
C ARG A 16 -16.46 39.79 35.11
N SER A 17 -15.49 39.66 36.00
CA SER A 17 -14.23 38.97 35.70
C SER A 17 -14.42 37.47 35.48
N LEU A 18 -15.31 36.82 36.25
CA LEU A 18 -15.66 35.43 36.03
C LEU A 18 -16.30 35.22 34.65
N PHE A 19 -17.25 36.07 34.28
CA PHE A 19 -17.94 35.98 32.98
C PHE A 19 -16.96 36.18 31.80
N LEU A 20 -16.01 37.11 31.95
CA LEU A 20 -15.00 37.42 30.94
C LEU A 20 -13.98 36.27 30.79
N LEU A 21 -13.54 35.68 31.91
CA LEU A 21 -12.68 34.49 31.90
C LEU A 21 -13.37 33.27 31.30
N LEU A 22 -14.67 33.09 31.60
CA LEU A 22 -15.45 31.96 31.08
C LEU A 22 -15.67 32.09 29.57
N GLY A 23 -15.99 33.30 29.08
CA GLY A 23 -16.08 33.57 27.64
C GLY A 23 -14.74 33.41 26.91
N TYR A 24 -13.64 33.89 27.51
CA TYR A 24 -12.29 33.70 26.96
C TYR A 24 -11.89 32.22 26.90
N GLY A 25 -12.12 31.48 28.00
CA GLY A 25 -11.83 30.05 28.06
C GLY A 25 -12.66 29.24 27.05
N LEU A 26 -13.95 29.58 26.88
CA LEU A 26 -14.80 28.97 25.87
C LEU A 26 -14.27 29.25 24.45
N GLY A 27 -13.91 30.51 24.15
CA GLY A 27 -13.38 30.89 22.84
C GLY A 27 -12.06 30.21 22.50
N VAL A 28 -11.12 30.17 23.45
CA VAL A 28 -9.85 29.46 23.29
C VAL A 28 -10.07 27.95 23.14
N GLY A 29 -10.98 27.37 23.94
CA GLY A 29 -11.34 25.96 23.85
C GLY A 29 -11.90 25.59 22.46
N VAL A 30 -12.83 26.38 21.94
CA VAL A 30 -13.37 26.20 20.58
C VAL A 30 -12.26 26.33 19.53
N MET A 31 -11.37 27.32 19.65
CA MET A 31 -10.25 27.50 18.73
C MET A 31 -9.33 26.27 18.71
N ILE A 32 -8.97 25.74 19.87
CA ILE A 32 -8.12 24.53 19.99
C ILE A 32 -8.81 23.33 19.35
N VAL A 33 -10.10 23.14 19.60
CA VAL A 33 -10.87 22.03 19.00
C VAL A 33 -10.92 22.15 17.49
N LEU A 34 -11.22 23.33 16.95
CA LEU A 34 -11.26 23.55 15.50
C LEU A 34 -9.89 23.34 14.86
N LEU A 35 -8.81 23.78 15.52
CA LEU A 35 -7.45 23.57 15.02
C LEU A 35 -7.08 22.08 15.02
N SER A 36 -7.43 21.36 16.09
CA SER A 36 -7.15 19.92 16.22
C SER A 36 -7.95 19.09 15.21
N VAL A 37 -9.22 19.42 14.96
CA VAL A 37 -10.02 18.76 13.91
C VAL A 37 -9.47 19.10 12.53
N GLY A 38 -9.11 20.36 12.30
CA GLY A 38 -8.52 20.80 11.03
C GLY A 38 -7.19 20.10 10.74
N GLU A 39 -6.33 19.95 11.76
CA GLU A 39 -5.06 19.23 11.67
C GLU A 39 -5.31 17.73 11.42
N ALA A 40 -6.23 17.09 12.14
CA ALA A 40 -6.60 15.70 11.89
C ALA A 40 -7.16 15.47 10.48
N MET A 41 -7.98 16.38 9.97
CA MET A 41 -8.48 16.31 8.59
C MET A 41 -7.37 16.53 7.56
N LEU A 42 -6.43 17.43 7.84
CA LEU A 42 -5.28 17.70 6.97
C LEU A 42 -4.33 16.48 6.94
N GLU A 43 -4.05 15.88 8.10
CA GLU A 43 -3.28 14.64 8.24
C GLU A 43 -3.96 13.50 7.45
N GLN A 44 -5.26 13.30 7.65
CA GLN A 44 -6.05 12.31 6.91
C GLN A 44 -6.03 12.53 5.39
N SER A 45 -6.04 13.79 4.96
CA SER A 45 -5.98 14.15 3.54
C SER A 45 -4.61 13.90 2.91
N ARG A 46 -3.53 14.05 3.68
CA ARG A 46 -2.16 13.75 3.24
C ARG A 46 -1.90 12.25 3.19
N ASP A 47 -2.46 11.51 4.14
CA ASP A 47 -2.39 10.05 4.18
C ASP A 47 -3.29 9.34 3.13
N LEU A 48 -4.11 10.07 2.35
CA LEU A 48 -4.84 9.51 1.20
C LEU A 48 -3.90 9.09 0.05
N ALA A 49 -2.62 9.46 0.09
CA ALA A 49 -1.61 9.03 -0.89
C ALA A 49 -1.09 7.60 -0.70
N LEU A 50 -1.63 6.82 0.25
CA LEU A 50 -1.08 5.53 0.66
C LEU A 50 -1.96 4.33 0.28
N VAL A 51 -2.31 4.20 -1.00
CA VAL A 51 -2.64 2.88 -1.58
C VAL A 51 -1.93 2.76 -2.92
N GLY A 52 -0.66 2.32 -2.85
CA GLY A 52 0.20 2.07 -4.01
C GLY A 52 0.82 3.32 -4.63
N GLY A 53 2.10 3.24 -5.01
CA GLY A 53 2.70 4.27 -5.86
C GLY A 53 2.08 4.22 -7.25
N GLY A 54 1.65 5.38 -7.73
CA GLY A 54 1.10 5.56 -9.07
C GLY A 54 -0.21 6.33 -9.07
N GLU A 55 -0.66 6.69 -10.27
CA GLU A 55 -1.93 7.41 -10.47
C GLU A 55 -3.15 6.48 -10.41
N VAL A 56 -2.94 5.17 -10.57
CA VAL A 56 -3.99 4.15 -10.59
C VAL A 56 -3.51 2.90 -9.85
N THR A 57 -4.27 2.48 -8.85
CA THR A 57 -4.05 1.22 -8.14
C THR A 57 -5.15 0.22 -8.46
N VAL A 58 -4.75 -0.98 -8.89
CA VAL A 58 -5.67 -2.06 -9.26
C VAL A 58 -5.81 -3.01 -8.08
N LEU A 59 -7.03 -3.17 -7.59
CA LEU A 59 -7.39 -4.09 -6.51
C LEU A 59 -8.40 -5.12 -7.03
N PRO A 60 -8.43 -6.34 -6.47
CA PRO A 60 -9.45 -7.32 -6.80
C PRO A 60 -10.84 -6.86 -6.35
N GLU A 61 -11.86 -7.35 -7.05
CA GLU A 61 -13.26 -6.98 -6.82
C GLU A 61 -13.71 -7.33 -5.39
N GLY A 62 -14.43 -6.39 -4.75
CA GLY A 62 -14.95 -6.58 -3.39
C GLY A 62 -14.07 -6.05 -2.25
N ILE A 63 -12.94 -5.39 -2.56
CA ILE A 63 -12.09 -4.73 -1.57
C ILE A 63 -12.32 -3.23 -1.58
N ASP A 64 -12.59 -2.70 -0.40
CA ASP A 64 -12.56 -1.26 -0.15
C ASP A 64 -11.14 -0.81 0.22
N VAL A 65 -10.70 0.25 -0.45
CA VAL A 65 -9.43 0.95 -0.21
C VAL A 65 -9.34 1.38 1.27
N GLU A 66 -10.47 1.77 1.87
CA GLU A 66 -10.55 2.16 3.28
C GLU A 66 -10.36 0.98 4.25
N ALA A 67 -10.77 -0.22 3.85
CA ALA A 67 -10.62 -1.44 4.66
C ALA A 67 -9.17 -1.93 4.69
N MET A 68 -8.41 -1.74 3.61
CA MET A 68 -6.96 -1.99 3.59
C MET A 68 -6.20 -1.02 4.51
N ARG A 69 -6.57 0.26 4.48
CA ARG A 69 -5.90 1.33 5.24
C ARG A 69 -6.11 1.22 6.75
N THR A 70 -7.29 0.77 7.19
CA THR A 70 -7.62 0.62 8.63
C THR A 70 -7.08 -0.67 9.25
N GLY A 71 -6.41 -1.52 8.47
CA GLY A 71 -6.00 -2.86 8.92
C GLY A 71 -7.17 -3.79 9.21
N GLY A 72 -8.40 -3.42 8.83
CA GLY A 72 -9.61 -4.23 8.99
C GLY A 72 -9.57 -5.54 8.20
N VAL A 73 -8.65 -5.62 7.25
CA VAL A 73 -8.38 -6.82 6.45
C VAL A 73 -7.05 -7.49 6.83
N SER A 74 -6.76 -7.57 8.14
CA SER A 74 -5.50 -8.12 8.66
C SER A 74 -5.26 -9.61 8.40
N GLY A 75 -6.12 -10.30 7.64
CA GLY A 75 -6.07 -11.75 7.45
C GLY A 75 -6.51 -12.28 6.09
N MET A 76 -6.89 -11.43 5.13
CA MET A 76 -7.26 -11.91 3.79
C MET A 76 -6.12 -11.60 2.81
N PHE A 77 -5.50 -12.65 2.27
CA PHE A 77 -4.60 -12.52 1.13
C PHE A 77 -5.44 -12.40 -0.12
N PHE A 78 -5.21 -11.35 -0.89
CA PHE A 78 -5.90 -11.16 -2.14
C PHE A 78 -4.89 -11.29 -3.28
N GLY A 79 -5.20 -12.20 -4.19
CA GLY A 79 -4.52 -12.29 -5.47
C GLY A 79 -5.34 -11.55 -6.51
N ILE A 80 -4.67 -10.83 -7.40
CA ILE A 80 -5.31 -10.42 -8.64
C ILE A 80 -5.23 -11.61 -9.59
N ASP A 81 -6.39 -12.12 -9.99
CA ASP A 81 -6.44 -13.18 -10.99
C ASP A 81 -5.75 -12.73 -12.28
N ARG A 82 -4.86 -13.59 -12.78
CA ARG A 82 -4.04 -13.31 -13.97
C ARG A 82 -3.20 -12.02 -13.85
N ALA A 83 -2.69 -11.69 -12.66
CA ALA A 83 -1.82 -10.53 -12.41
C ALA A 83 -0.69 -10.35 -13.44
N ARG A 84 -0.09 -11.46 -13.91
CA ARG A 84 0.94 -11.45 -14.96
C ARG A 84 0.40 -10.90 -16.29
N PHE A 85 -0.78 -11.32 -16.71
CA PHE A 85 -1.42 -10.80 -17.93
C PHE A 85 -1.74 -9.31 -17.79
N LEU A 86 -2.31 -8.91 -16.67
CA LEU A 86 -2.64 -7.51 -16.41
C LEU A 86 -1.39 -6.62 -16.45
N THR A 87 -0.33 -7.07 -15.78
CA THR A 87 0.93 -6.32 -15.72
C THR A 87 1.65 -6.28 -17.07
N ARG A 88 1.78 -7.42 -17.77
CA ARG A 88 2.56 -7.53 -19.01
C ARG A 88 1.82 -7.05 -20.26
N GLN A 89 0.53 -7.39 -20.38
CA GLN A 89 -0.23 -7.26 -21.64
C GLN A 89 -1.24 -6.12 -21.57
N LEU A 90 -2.01 -6.02 -20.47
CA LEU A 90 -3.05 -5.00 -20.37
C LEU A 90 -2.45 -3.62 -20.09
N LEU A 91 -1.63 -3.50 -19.04
CA LEU A 91 -1.06 -2.22 -18.59
C LEU A 91 0.34 -1.97 -19.17
N GLY A 92 1.23 -2.96 -19.13
CA GLY A 92 2.60 -2.85 -19.64
C GLY A 92 2.76 -3.17 -21.14
N GLY A 93 1.66 -3.42 -21.85
CA GLY A 93 1.69 -3.81 -23.26
C GLY A 93 1.94 -2.62 -24.20
N ARG A 94 2.45 -2.91 -25.41
CA ARG A 94 2.73 -1.89 -26.45
C ARG A 94 1.53 -0.99 -26.78
N ARG A 95 0.32 -1.53 -26.66
CA ARG A 95 -0.93 -0.79 -26.94
C ARG A 95 -1.14 0.38 -25.98
N GLN A 96 -0.71 0.25 -24.73
CA GLN A 96 -0.90 1.27 -23.69
C GLN A 96 0.36 2.11 -23.44
N ALA A 97 1.44 1.92 -24.19
CA ALA A 97 2.70 2.63 -23.99
C ALA A 97 2.60 4.16 -24.13
N GLY A 98 1.54 4.67 -24.78
CA GLY A 98 1.28 6.12 -24.88
C GLY A 98 0.53 6.71 -23.68
N VAL A 99 -0.01 5.88 -22.78
CA VAL A 99 -0.85 6.29 -21.65
C VAL A 99 -0.26 5.82 -20.32
N VAL A 100 0.27 4.60 -20.27
CA VAL A 100 0.84 3.99 -19.07
C VAL A 100 2.36 4.12 -19.12
N ALA A 101 2.92 4.94 -18.22
CA ALA A 101 4.36 5.14 -18.12
C ALA A 101 5.08 3.95 -17.46
N ALA A 102 4.52 3.43 -16.36
CA ALA A 102 5.11 2.33 -15.60
C ALA A 102 4.02 1.52 -14.88
N VAL A 103 4.36 0.28 -14.56
CA VAL A 103 3.50 -0.64 -13.80
C VAL A 103 4.39 -1.38 -12.80
N SER A 104 3.98 -1.39 -11.54
CA SER A 104 4.67 -2.11 -10.47
C SER A 104 3.77 -3.21 -9.90
N PRO A 105 4.13 -4.49 -10.07
CA PRO A 105 3.46 -5.56 -9.36
C PRO A 105 3.94 -5.63 -7.91
N ALA A 106 3.01 -5.73 -6.97
CA ALA A 106 3.31 -5.88 -5.55
C ALA A 106 2.48 -7.03 -4.92
N ILE A 107 3.07 -7.66 -3.91
CA ILE A 107 2.44 -8.58 -2.99
C ILE A 107 2.59 -7.95 -1.62
N GLU A 108 1.48 -7.72 -0.93
CA GLU A 108 1.48 -7.07 0.36
C GLU A 108 0.91 -7.99 1.44
N HIS A 109 1.42 -7.79 2.66
CA HIS A 109 0.90 -8.36 3.89
C HIS A 109 0.77 -9.89 3.95
N LYS A 110 1.47 -10.66 3.10
CA LYS A 110 1.41 -12.12 3.09
C LYS A 110 1.87 -12.70 4.43
N LEU A 111 1.02 -13.46 5.11
CA LEU A 111 1.36 -14.10 6.37
C LEU A 111 2.34 -15.24 6.10
N VAL A 112 3.49 -15.17 6.76
CA VAL A 112 4.53 -16.19 6.72
C VAL A 112 4.86 -16.63 8.13
N TYR A 113 5.18 -17.91 8.27
CA TYR A 113 5.62 -18.50 9.52
C TYR A 113 7.11 -18.79 9.41
N LEU A 114 7.91 -18.08 10.19
CA LEU A 114 9.35 -18.28 10.26
C LEU A 114 9.65 -19.28 11.36
N SER A 115 10.18 -20.45 11.01
CA SER A 115 10.60 -21.46 11.97
C SER A 115 12.13 -21.46 12.08
N PHE A 116 12.65 -21.26 13.30
CA PHE A 116 14.08 -21.33 13.58
C PHE A 116 14.32 -21.91 14.97
N ASN A 117 15.20 -22.90 15.08
CA ASN A 117 15.56 -23.58 16.34
C ASN A 117 14.34 -24.01 17.19
N GLY A 118 13.31 -24.55 16.54
CA GLY A 118 12.09 -25.03 17.21
C GLY A 118 11.13 -23.93 17.69
N ARG A 119 11.40 -22.65 17.37
CA ARG A 119 10.49 -21.53 17.61
C ARG A 119 9.86 -21.10 16.28
N THR A 120 8.54 -20.93 16.29
CA THR A 120 7.80 -20.37 15.16
C THR A 120 7.37 -18.95 15.47
N VAL A 121 7.75 -18.00 14.63
CA VAL A 121 7.34 -16.61 14.71
C VAL A 121 6.48 -16.28 13.51
N VAL A 122 5.39 -15.55 13.76
CA VAL A 122 4.51 -15.05 12.71
C VAL A 122 5.07 -13.73 12.20
N ALA A 123 5.22 -13.62 10.88
CA ALA A 123 5.64 -12.40 10.22
C ALA A 123 4.73 -12.09 9.03
N ARG A 124 4.70 -10.82 8.63
CA ARG A 124 4.10 -10.39 7.36
C ARG A 124 5.23 -10.15 6.36
N ALA A 125 5.09 -10.73 5.18
CA ALA A 125 6.02 -10.58 4.07
C ALA A 125 5.33 -9.82 2.94
N GLY A 126 6.08 -8.92 2.31
CA GLY A 126 5.73 -8.32 1.03
C GLY A 126 6.78 -8.68 -0.01
N ALA A 127 6.44 -8.45 -1.28
CA ALA A 127 7.37 -8.53 -2.38
C ALA A 127 6.96 -7.55 -3.48
N GLU A 128 7.93 -6.81 -4.01
CA GLU A 128 7.77 -5.93 -5.17
C GLU A 128 9.00 -6.07 -6.06
N ILE A 129 8.92 -5.48 -7.26
CA ILE A 129 10.09 -5.34 -8.14
C ILE A 129 10.67 -3.94 -7.92
N PRO A 130 11.84 -3.79 -7.26
CA PRO A 130 12.35 -2.49 -6.79
C PRO A 130 12.46 -1.43 -7.88
N SER A 131 12.90 -1.78 -9.08
CA SER A 131 12.99 -0.85 -10.21
C SER A 131 11.62 -0.30 -10.64
N ARG A 132 10.57 -1.13 -10.59
CA ARG A 132 9.22 -0.75 -10.97
C ARG A 132 8.56 0.07 -9.88
N ALA A 133 8.75 -0.30 -8.62
CA ALA A 133 8.30 0.46 -7.46
C ALA A 133 8.85 1.89 -7.48
N ARG A 134 10.14 2.05 -7.81
CA ARG A 134 10.76 3.37 -8.02
C ARG A 134 10.14 4.14 -9.20
N GLN A 135 9.85 3.47 -10.32
CA GLN A 135 9.25 4.13 -11.48
C GLN A 135 7.83 4.64 -11.23
N VAL A 136 7.05 3.96 -10.38
CA VAL A 136 5.71 4.41 -9.99
C VAL A 136 5.72 5.34 -8.77
N GLY A 137 6.90 5.67 -8.22
CA GLY A 137 7.05 6.61 -7.12
C GLY A 137 6.72 6.06 -5.72
N ALA A 138 6.69 4.74 -5.54
CA ALA A 138 6.57 4.12 -4.21
C ALA A 138 7.63 3.04 -3.96
N PRO A 139 8.93 3.40 -3.91
CA PRO A 139 9.92 2.49 -3.36
C PRO A 139 9.67 2.23 -1.87
N LEU A 140 9.91 1.00 -1.42
CA LEU A 140 9.90 0.70 0.01
C LEU A 140 11.13 1.26 0.73
N ASP A 141 10.91 1.77 1.94
CA ASP A 141 11.98 2.16 2.86
C ASP A 141 12.61 0.91 3.51
N LEU A 142 13.85 0.62 3.12
CA LEU A 142 14.61 -0.51 3.63
C LEU A 142 15.20 -0.21 5.01
N LEU A 143 14.74 -0.95 6.03
CA LEU A 143 15.31 -0.88 7.37
C LEU A 143 16.68 -1.60 7.48
N ALA A 144 16.87 -2.67 6.71
CA ALA A 144 18.09 -3.47 6.71
C ALA A 144 18.28 -4.24 5.40
N GLY A 145 19.55 -4.41 4.99
CA GLY A 145 19.92 -5.16 3.80
C GLY A 145 19.92 -4.34 2.50
N SER A 146 20.01 -5.04 1.37
CA SER A 146 19.91 -4.48 0.03
C SER A 146 18.79 -5.20 -0.73
N TRP A 147 17.96 -4.43 -1.44
CA TRP A 147 16.92 -5.00 -2.29
C TRP A 147 17.02 -4.42 -3.70
N GLU A 148 17.45 -5.29 -4.61
CA GLU A 148 17.61 -4.99 -6.03
C GLU A 148 16.87 -6.03 -6.86
N ASP A 149 16.56 -5.66 -8.09
CA ASP A 149 15.93 -6.55 -9.06
C ASP A 149 16.79 -7.80 -9.29
N GLN A 150 16.16 -8.95 -9.26
CA GLN A 150 16.77 -10.22 -9.59
C GLN A 150 16.46 -10.62 -11.04
N ALA A 151 17.22 -11.58 -11.57
CA ALA A 151 16.94 -12.15 -12.90
C ALA A 151 15.52 -12.73 -12.99
N ALA A 152 14.99 -13.26 -11.88
CA ALA A 152 13.61 -13.74 -11.77
C ALA A 152 12.57 -12.61 -11.96
N ASP A 153 12.85 -11.41 -11.45
CA ASP A 153 11.96 -10.24 -11.60
C ASP A 153 11.90 -9.77 -13.05
N SER A 154 13.07 -9.75 -13.70
CA SER A 154 13.19 -9.44 -15.12
C SER A 154 12.44 -10.46 -15.99
N ALA A 155 12.61 -11.77 -15.72
CA ALA A 155 11.88 -12.83 -16.39
C ALA A 155 10.37 -12.78 -16.08
N TRP A 156 9.99 -12.31 -14.89
CA TRP A 156 8.58 -12.10 -14.55
C TRP A 156 7.97 -10.95 -15.34
N LEU A 157 8.70 -9.89 -15.67
CA LEU A 157 8.15 -8.76 -16.44
C LEU A 157 8.23 -8.97 -17.95
N ALA A 158 9.36 -9.47 -18.43
CA ALA A 158 9.67 -9.63 -19.85
C ALA A 158 10.34 -11.00 -20.06
N PRO A 159 9.57 -12.10 -20.01
CA PRO A 159 10.10 -13.43 -20.28
C PRO A 159 10.62 -13.51 -21.72
N ALA A 160 11.64 -14.34 -21.93
CA ALA A 160 12.02 -14.71 -23.30
C ALA A 160 10.87 -15.44 -24.00
N ALA A 161 10.80 -15.37 -25.33
CA ALA A 161 9.71 -16.00 -26.09
C ALA A 161 9.54 -17.49 -25.75
N GLY A 162 10.64 -18.25 -25.68
CA GLY A 162 10.61 -19.66 -25.27
C GLY A 162 10.02 -19.87 -23.87
N GLN A 163 10.44 -19.07 -22.90
CA GLN A 163 9.90 -19.15 -21.52
C GLN A 163 8.41 -18.83 -21.45
N LEU A 164 7.94 -17.88 -22.26
CA LEU A 164 6.52 -17.57 -22.35
C LEU A 164 5.72 -18.75 -22.91
N TYR A 165 6.22 -19.39 -23.96
CA TYR A 165 5.58 -20.59 -24.52
C TYR A 165 5.60 -21.76 -23.52
N ASP A 166 6.73 -22.01 -22.85
CA ASP A 166 6.82 -23.04 -21.79
C ASP A 166 5.84 -22.77 -20.63
N GLU A 167 5.65 -21.49 -20.25
CA GLU A 167 4.66 -21.10 -19.24
C GLU A 167 3.23 -21.37 -19.70
N MET A 168 2.92 -21.17 -20.99
CA MET A 168 1.61 -21.47 -21.59
C MET A 168 1.37 -22.97 -21.71
N ASP A 169 2.41 -23.77 -21.96
CA ASP A 169 2.30 -25.21 -22.15
C ASP A 169 2.18 -26.00 -20.83
N ARG A 170 2.53 -25.38 -19.69
CA ARG A 170 2.40 -25.99 -18.35
C ARG A 170 0.99 -26.50 -18.03
N PHE A 171 -0.04 -25.93 -18.65
CA PHE A 171 -1.43 -26.38 -18.48
C PHE A 171 -1.71 -27.76 -19.06
N HIS A 172 -0.78 -28.33 -19.81
CA HIS A 172 -1.02 -29.53 -20.61
C HIS A 172 0.08 -30.60 -20.45
N LEU A 173 0.85 -30.51 -19.37
CA LEU A 173 1.78 -31.59 -19.02
C LEU A 173 1.02 -32.92 -18.97
N PRO A 174 1.55 -33.98 -19.60
CA PRO A 174 0.87 -35.26 -19.62
C PRO A 174 0.83 -35.82 -18.19
N PRO A 175 -0.28 -36.47 -17.77
CA PRO A 175 -0.43 -37.00 -16.41
C PRO A 175 0.66 -38.03 -16.05
N THR A 176 1.29 -38.64 -17.05
CA THR A 176 2.49 -39.45 -16.94
C THR A 176 3.59 -38.87 -17.81
N ARG A 177 4.83 -38.81 -17.29
CA ARG A 177 6.00 -38.36 -18.07
C ARG A 177 6.12 -39.18 -19.35
N ASP A 178 5.98 -38.50 -20.49
CA ASP A 178 6.11 -39.08 -21.82
C ASP A 178 7.25 -38.38 -22.56
N SER A 179 8.26 -39.16 -22.97
CA SER A 179 9.41 -38.68 -23.76
C SER A 179 9.06 -38.25 -25.19
N SER A 180 7.86 -38.59 -25.65
CA SER A 180 7.32 -38.22 -26.97
C SER A 180 6.32 -37.07 -26.92
N TRP A 181 6.09 -36.48 -25.74
CA TRP A 181 5.15 -35.40 -25.58
C TRP A 181 5.50 -34.19 -26.45
N ALA A 182 4.52 -33.73 -27.22
CA ALA A 182 4.56 -32.53 -28.02
C ALA A 182 3.15 -31.91 -28.09
N GLU A 183 3.08 -30.59 -28.28
CA GLU A 183 1.83 -29.81 -28.35
C GLU A 183 0.81 -30.34 -29.39
N TRP A 184 1.27 -31.04 -30.44
CA TRP A 184 0.40 -31.59 -31.48
C TRP A 184 -0.49 -32.75 -31.02
N HIS A 185 -0.21 -33.33 -29.85
CA HIS A 185 -1.05 -34.38 -29.25
C HIS A 185 -2.43 -33.86 -28.80
N TYR A 186 -2.65 -32.54 -28.76
CA TYR A 186 -3.96 -31.94 -28.41
C TYR A 186 -5.00 -31.99 -29.53
N PHE A 187 -4.57 -32.16 -30.79
CA PHE A 187 -5.44 -32.10 -31.98
C PHE A 187 -5.84 -33.47 -32.52
N LYS A 188 -5.68 -34.54 -31.73
CA LYS A 188 -6.22 -35.87 -32.01
C LYS A 188 -7.58 -36.04 -31.33
#